data_AF-A0A0D9WM70-F1
#
_entry.id   AF-A0A0D9WM70-F1
#
_cell.length_a   1.000
_cell.length_b   1.000
_cell.length_c   1.000
_cell.angle_alpha   90.00
_cell.angle_beta   90.00
_cell.angle_gamma   90.00
#
_symmetry.space_group_name_H-M   'P 1'
#
loop_
_entity.id
_entity.type
_entity.pdbx_description
1 polymer ?
#
loop_
_entity_poly.entity_id
_entity_poly.type
_entity_poly.pdbx_seq_one_letter_code
_entity_poly.pdbx_strand_id
1 'polypeptide(L)'
;MDEFPDRQHVWLQSSDNEGMYLTAADGGIGVYLQPDRASLHAAWLVHLADSDSGEDGHNLMLHSAANGRYLAATTKGPWRWKNNRPFEPY
;
A
#
# COMPACT_ATOMS: atom_id res chain seq x y z
N MET A 1 14.92 -8.47 -15.44
CA MET A 1 14.58 -8.49 -14.00
C MET A 1 15.72 -7.80 -13.30
N ASP A 2 15.69 -6.49 -13.34
CA ASP A 2 16.61 -5.59 -12.66
C ASP A 2 15.71 -4.43 -12.17
N GLU A 3 16.18 -3.63 -11.22
CA GLU A 3 15.61 -2.32 -10.85
C GLU A 3 14.60 -2.19 -9.69
N PHE A 4 14.43 -3.16 -8.78
CA PHE A 4 13.94 -2.84 -7.43
C PHE A 4 14.99 -3.20 -6.39
N PRO A 5 15.93 -2.29 -6.08
CA PRO A 5 16.85 -2.52 -4.98
C PRO A 5 16.06 -2.67 -3.67
N ASP A 6 16.42 -3.69 -2.89
CA ASP A 6 15.91 -3.85 -1.52
C ASP A 6 16.07 -2.53 -0.76
N ARG A 7 15.00 -2.09 -0.09
CA ARG A 7 14.88 -0.82 0.64
C ARG A 7 14.77 0.43 -0.24
N GLN A 8 14.16 0.33 -1.42
CA GLN A 8 13.78 1.52 -2.19
C GLN A 8 12.42 2.06 -1.77
N HIS A 9 12.28 3.37 -1.70
CA HIS A 9 10.98 4.03 -1.52
C HIS A 9 10.28 4.18 -2.86
N VAL A 10 9.06 3.66 -2.96
CA VAL A 10 8.20 3.72 -4.13
C VAL A 10 6.83 4.30 -3.76
N TRP A 11 6.15 4.85 -4.76
CA TRP A 11 4.74 5.23 -4.66
C TRP A 11 3.91 4.24 -5.45
N LEU A 12 2.94 3.62 -4.80
CA LEU A 12 2.06 2.64 -5.44
C LEU A 12 0.87 3.37 -6.05
N GLN A 13 0.83 3.45 -7.37
CA GLN A 13 -0.30 4.02 -8.09
C GLN A 13 -1.37 2.94 -8.33
N SER A 14 -2.64 3.30 -8.13
CA SER A 14 -3.76 2.43 -8.49
C SER A 14 -3.87 2.32 -10.02
N SER A 15 -3.92 1.09 -10.53
CA SER A 15 -4.12 0.85 -11.96
C SER A 15 -5.52 1.24 -12.45
N ASP A 16 -6.55 1.11 -11.60
CA ASP A 16 -7.94 1.46 -11.93
C ASP A 16 -8.21 2.97 -11.86
N ASN A 17 -7.43 3.69 -11.06
CA ASN A 17 -7.58 5.12 -10.85
C ASN A 17 -6.25 5.81 -11.07
N GLU A 18 -5.97 6.14 -12.33
CA GLU A 18 -4.78 6.89 -12.71
C GLU A 18 -4.67 8.18 -11.88
N GLY A 19 -3.50 8.42 -11.31
CA GLY A 19 -3.24 9.55 -10.42
C GLY A 19 -3.60 9.33 -8.95
N MET A 20 -4.19 8.19 -8.55
CA MET A 20 -4.38 7.83 -7.15
C MET A 20 -3.22 6.99 -6.63
N TYR A 21 -2.70 7.35 -5.46
CA TYR A 21 -1.60 6.67 -4.80
C TYR A 21 -2.06 6.02 -3.49
N LEU A 22 -1.58 4.81 -3.25
CA LEU A 22 -1.79 4.11 -1.98
C LEU A 22 -1.09 4.86 -0.87
N THR A 23 -1.83 5.14 0.19
CA THR A 23 -1.37 5.96 1.31
C THR A 23 -1.75 5.29 2.61
N ALA A 24 -0.80 5.24 3.53
CA ALA A 24 -1.01 4.74 4.88
C ALA A 24 -1.90 5.70 5.66
N ALA A 25 -2.90 5.17 6.36
CA ALA A 25 -3.68 5.98 7.28
C ALA A 25 -2.80 6.44 8.45
N ASP A 26 -2.99 7.67 8.90
CA ASP A 26 -2.23 8.30 10.00
C ASP A 26 -2.23 7.42 11.27
N GLY A 27 -3.38 6.81 11.61
CA GLY A 27 -3.48 5.87 12.74
C GLY A 27 -2.86 4.49 12.53
N GLY A 28 -2.35 4.20 11.33
CA GLY A 28 -1.81 2.89 10.94
C GLY A 28 -2.84 1.76 10.97
N ILE A 29 -4.14 2.10 10.98
CA ILE A 29 -5.27 1.17 10.89
C ILE A 29 -5.76 1.19 9.44
N GLY A 30 -4.91 0.72 8.53
CA GLY A 30 -5.24 0.55 7.12
C GLY A 30 -4.60 1.55 6.17
N VAL A 31 -5.05 1.47 4.93
CA VAL A 31 -4.56 2.24 3.78
C VAL A 31 -5.75 2.77 2.98
N TYR A 32 -5.55 3.91 2.33
CA TYR A 32 -6.52 4.52 1.42
C TYR A 32 -5.82 5.02 0.16
N LEU A 33 -6.61 5.32 -0.86
CA LEU A 33 -6.12 5.93 -2.10
C LEU A 33 -6.30 7.45 -2.02
N GLN A 34 -5.27 8.22 -2.37
CA GLN A 34 -5.35 9.66 -2.48
C GLN A 34 -4.60 10.17 -3.72
N PRO A 35 -5.01 11.31 -4.30
CA PRO A 35 -4.29 11.90 -5.43
C PRO A 35 -2.94 12.54 -5.04
N ASP A 36 -2.68 12.73 -3.74
CA ASP A 36 -1.48 13.40 -3.25
C ASP A 36 -0.28 12.45 -3.16
N ARG A 37 0.69 12.64 -4.06
CA ARG A 37 1.97 11.90 -4.06
C ARG A 37 3.03 12.49 -3.11
N ALA A 38 2.84 13.73 -2.66
CA ALA A 38 3.83 14.49 -1.91
C ALA A 38 3.83 14.15 -0.41
N SER A 39 2.92 13.28 0.02
CA SER A 39 2.79 12.84 1.40
C SER A 39 3.76 11.72 1.74
N LEU A 40 4.40 11.81 2.91
CA LEU A 40 5.21 10.71 3.46
C LEU A 40 4.40 9.41 3.64
N HIS A 41 3.10 9.56 3.89
CA HIS A 41 2.16 8.46 3.99
C HIS A 41 1.98 7.68 2.66
N ALA A 42 2.26 8.32 1.52
CA ALA A 42 2.20 7.69 0.20
C ALA A 42 3.51 6.97 -0.18
N ALA A 43 4.57 7.12 0.62
CA ALA A 43 5.85 6.48 0.38
C ALA A 43 5.92 5.11 1.05
N TRP A 44 6.29 4.11 0.25
CA TRP A 44 6.40 2.71 0.65
C TRP A 44 7.80 2.20 0.39
N LEU A 45 8.46 1.70 1.42
CA LEU A 45 9.74 1.02 1.31
C LEU A 45 9.50 -0.42 0.84
N VAL A 46 10.09 -0.78 -0.30
CA VAL A 46 10.13 -2.14 -0.82
C VAL A 46 11.14 -2.95 -0.02
N HIS A 47 10.70 -4.04 0.58
CA HIS A 47 11.56 -5.01 1.24
C HIS A 47 11.34 -6.35 0.53
N LEU A 48 12.38 -6.86 -0.12
CA LEU A 48 12.35 -8.14 -0.82
C LEU A 48 12.88 -9.19 0.14
N ALA A 49 12.00 -10.03 0.66
CA ALA A 49 12.40 -11.17 1.48
C ALA A 49 12.53 -12.40 0.58
N ASP A 50 13.74 -12.96 0.52
CA ASP A 50 13.92 -14.30 -0.04
C ASP A 50 13.17 -15.31 0.84
N SER A 51 12.33 -16.12 0.20
CA SER A 51 11.65 -17.22 0.85
C SER A 51 12.69 -18.27 1.24
N ASP A 52 13.03 -18.34 2.53
CA ASP A 52 13.89 -19.39 3.10
C ASP A 52 13.29 -20.80 2.91
N SER A 53 11.97 -20.85 2.67
CA SER A 53 11.25 -22.04 2.21
C SER A 53 11.28 -22.03 0.69
N GLY A 54 11.94 -23.00 0.05
CA GLY A 54 12.18 -23.11 -1.40
C GLY A 54 10.96 -23.18 -2.33
N GLU A 55 9.93 -22.38 -2.07
CA GLU A 55 8.98 -21.89 -3.04
C GLU A 55 9.67 -20.75 -3.81
N ASP A 56 9.76 -20.89 -5.13
CA ASP A 56 10.21 -19.89 -6.12
C ASP A 56 9.37 -18.60 -6.08
N GLY A 57 9.44 -17.86 -4.97
CA GLY A 57 8.59 -16.72 -4.71
C GLY A 57 9.31 -15.71 -3.83
N HIS A 58 9.88 -14.68 -4.44
CA HIS A 58 10.34 -13.50 -3.70
C HIS A 58 9.13 -12.85 -3.02
N ASN A 59 9.15 -12.78 -1.70
CA ASN A 59 8.08 -12.14 -0.94
C ASN A 59 8.32 -10.63 -0.95
N LEU A 60 7.44 -9.90 -1.64
CA LEU A 60 7.44 -8.44 -1.63
C LEU A 60 6.70 -7.93 -0.39
N MET A 61 7.44 -7.34 0.54
CA MET A 61 6.87 -6.64 1.69
C MET A 61 6.97 -5.14 1.47
N LEU A 62 5.88 -4.42 1.80
CA LEU A 62 5.82 -2.97 1.68
C LEU A 62 5.76 -2.35 3.06
N HIS A 63 6.69 -1.47 3.36
CA HIS A 63 6.83 -0.84 4.67
C HIS A 63 6.52 0.66 4.56
N SER A 64 5.55 1.14 5.32
CA SER A 64 5.12 2.54 5.28
C SER A 64 6.20 3.45 5.86
N ALA A 65 6.63 4.46 5.10
CA ALA A 65 7.65 5.41 5.53
C ALA A 65 7.15 6.35 6.65
N ALA A 66 5.84 6.61 6.73
CA ALA A 66 5.26 7.48 7.75
C ALA A 66 5.18 6.80 9.12
N ASN A 67 4.72 5.55 9.15
CA ASN A 67 4.36 4.88 10.39
C ASN A 67 5.30 3.73 10.76
N GLY A 68 6.21 3.36 9.85
CA GLY A 68 7.10 2.22 10.03
C GLY A 68 6.35 0.88 10.13
N ARG A 69 5.17 0.76 9.51
CA ARG A 69 4.34 -0.45 9.55
C ARG A 69 4.30 -1.16 8.21
N TYR A 70 4.22 -2.49 8.26
CA TYR A 70 4.08 -3.31 7.06
C TYR A 70 2.63 -3.31 6.56
N LEU A 71 2.49 -3.25 5.24
CA LEU A 71 1.23 -3.48 4.57
C LEU A 71 0.88 -4.97 4.67
N ALA A 72 -0.29 -5.26 5.25
CA ALA A 72 -0.81 -6.62 5.33
C ALA A 72 -2.28 -6.62 4.91
N ALA A 73 -2.62 -7.54 4.01
CA ALA A 73 -4.01 -7.85 3.70
C ALA A 73 -4.53 -8.84 4.75
N THR A 74 -5.40 -8.38 5.64
CA THR A 74 -6.16 -9.28 6.52
C THR A 74 -7.50 -9.56 5.87
N THR A 75 -7.91 -10.83 5.85
CA THR A 75 -9.27 -11.23 5.43
C THR A 75 -10.35 -10.72 6.40
N LYS A 76 -9.93 -10.15 7.55
CA LYS A 76 -10.77 -9.46 8.54
C LYS A 76 -10.27 -8.02 8.74
N GLY A 77 -10.59 -7.13 7.80
CA GLY A 77 -10.49 -5.69 8.03
C GLY A 77 -11.69 -5.18 8.85
N PRO A 78 -11.54 -4.11 9.68
CA PRO A 78 -12.67 -3.46 10.37
C PRO A 78 -13.62 -2.74 9.41
N TRP A 79 -13.27 -2.62 8.13
CA TRP A 79 -14.06 -1.96 7.11
C TRP A 79 -14.38 -2.92 5.97
N ARG A 80 -15.65 -3.31 5.88
CA ARG A 80 -16.22 -3.85 4.65
C ARG A 80 -16.32 -2.71 3.65
N TRP A 81 -15.67 -2.84 2.50
CA TRP A 81 -15.96 -2.04 1.31
C TRP A 81 -17.47 -2.16 1.03
N LYS A 82 -18.24 -1.15 1.41
CA LYS A 82 -19.63 -1.00 0.97
C LYS A 82 -19.56 -0.25 -0.35
N ASN A 83 -19.93 -0.93 -1.44
CA ASN A 83 -20.03 -0.36 -2.77
C ASN A 83 -20.64 1.04 -2.73
N ASN A 84 -19.94 1.98 -3.39
CA ASN A 84 -20.33 3.37 -3.61
C ASN A 84 -21.83 3.49 -3.92
N ARG A 85 -22.57 4.12 -3.00
CA ARG A 85 -23.72 4.94 -3.41
C ARG A 85 -23.24 6.38 -3.45
N PRO A 86 -23.38 7.10 -4.57
CA PRO A 86 -23.10 8.53 -4.58
C PRO A 86 -24.05 9.23 -3.60
N PHE A 87 -23.51 10.10 -2.78
CA PHE A 87 -24.27 10.97 -1.88
C PHE A 87 -25.02 11.99 -2.74
N GLU A 88 -26.34 11.90 -2.82
CA GLU A 88 -27.21 12.98 -3.32
C GLU A 88 -27.65 13.83 -2.13
N PRO A 89 -27.29 15.13 -2.06
CA PRO A 89 -27.86 16.03 -1.07
C PRO A 89 -29.27 16.49 -1.49
N TYR A 90 -30.20 16.46 -0.54
CA TYR A 90 -31.47 17.20 -0.57
C TYR A 90 -31.28 18.60 -0.02
#